data_AF-A0A2N5A5A3-F1
#
_entry.id   AF-A0A2N5A5A3-F1
#
_cell.length_a   1.000
_cell.length_b   1.000
_cell.length_c   1.000
_cell.angle_alpha   90.00
_cell.angle_beta   90.00
_cell.angle_gamma   90.00
#
_symmetry.space_group_name_H-M   'P 1'
#
loop_
_entity.id
_entity.type
_entity.pdbx_description
1 polymer ?
#
loop_
_entity_poly.entity_id
_entity_poly.type
_entity_poly.pdbx_seq_one_letter_code
_entity_poly.pdbx_strand_id
1 'polypeptide(L)' 'NPMQLRETTLDPNTRRLVQLVISDEDEQQTTAMMDMLLAKKRSEDRRNWLQEKGDMADLEV' A
#
# COMPACT_ATOMS: atom_id res chain seq x y z
N ASN A 1 -24.61 1.94 -6.03
CA ASN A 1 -25.24 1.79 -7.36
C ASN A 1 -24.35 0.89 -8.22
N PRO A 2 -24.75 -0.35 -8.52
CA PRO A 2 -23.86 -1.37 -9.13
C PRO A 2 -23.39 -1.01 -10.55
N MET A 3 -24.10 -0.17 -11.29
CA MET A 3 -23.67 0.29 -12.62
C MET A 3 -22.43 1.20 -12.58
N GLN A 4 -22.35 2.09 -11.58
CA GLN A 4 -21.21 3.01 -11.43
C GLN A 4 -19.90 2.24 -11.25
N LEU A 5 -19.89 1.17 -10.43
CA LEU A 5 -18.71 0.33 -10.23
C LEU A 5 -18.24 -0.33 -11.54
N ARG A 6 -19.20 -0.76 -12.38
CA ARG A 6 -18.88 -1.38 -13.67
C ARG A 6 -18.18 -0.38 -14.59
N GLU A 7 -18.68 0.84 -14.66
CA GLU A 7 -18.19 1.89 -15.56
C GLU A 7 -16.89 2.55 -15.08
N THR A 8 -16.67 2.70 -13.78
CA THR A 8 -15.50 3.42 -13.25
C THR A 8 -14.33 2.52 -12.88
N THR A 9 -14.58 1.24 -12.58
CA THR A 9 -13.58 0.36 -11.95
C THR A 9 -13.36 -0.94 -12.71
N LEU A 10 -14.39 -1.50 -13.34
CA LEU A 10 -14.31 -2.85 -13.94
C LEU A 10 -14.12 -2.84 -15.45
N ASP A 11 -14.63 -1.83 -16.17
CA ASP A 11 -14.49 -1.75 -17.62
C ASP A 11 -13.00 -1.63 -18.02
N PRO A 12 -12.47 -2.55 -18.85
CA PRO A 12 -11.08 -2.53 -19.29
C PRO A 12 -10.64 -1.21 -19.94
N ASN A 13 -11.57 -0.48 -20.56
CA ASN A 13 -11.27 0.76 -21.27
C ASN A 13 -11.17 1.98 -20.33
N THR A 14 -11.78 1.93 -19.15
CA THR A 14 -11.83 3.07 -18.21
C THR A 14 -11.08 2.80 -16.90
N ARG A 15 -10.81 1.54 -16.57
CA ARG A 15 -10.13 1.16 -15.33
C ARG A 15 -8.67 1.63 -15.34
N ARG A 16 -8.24 2.19 -14.21
CA ARG A 16 -6.82 2.48 -13.92
C ARG A 16 -6.35 1.47 -12.88
N LEU A 17 -5.59 0.47 -13.32
CA LEU A 17 -5.00 -0.52 -12.43
C LEU A 17 -3.53 -0.17 -12.19
N VAL A 18 -3.11 -0.24 -10.93
CA VAL A 18 -1.70 -0.17 -10.55
C VAL A 18 -1.24 -1.58 -10.29
N GLN A 19 -0.21 -2.01 -11.01
CA GLN A 19 0.42 -3.30 -10.77
C GLN A 19 1.51 -3.11 -9.71
N LEU A 20 1.39 -3.81 -8.59
CA LEU A 20 2.50 -3.93 -7.64
C LEU A 20 3.44 -5.04 -8.09
N VAL A 21 4.73 -4.74 -8.12
CA VAL A 21 5.81 -5.69 -8.36
C VAL A 21 6.82 -5.53 -7.23
N ILE A 22 7.28 -6.64 -6.67
CA ILE A 22 8.39 -6.68 -5.73
C ILE A 22 9.56 -7.27 -6.50
N SER A 23 10.68 -6.57 -6.55
CA SER A 23 11.90 -7.10 -7.16
C SER A 23 12.59 -8.06 -6.18
N ASP A 24 13.39 -9.00 -6.69
CA ASP A 24 14.15 -9.93 -5.86
C ASP A 24 15.15 -9.21 -4.93
N GLU A 25 15.61 -8.02 -5.35
CA GLU A 25 16.49 -7.15 -4.55
C GLU A 25 15.73 -6.47 -3.40
N ASP A 26 14.45 -6.16 -3.59
CA ASP A 26 13.59 -5.48 -2.61
C ASP A 26 12.84 -6.44 -1.67
N GLU A 27 12.89 -7.76 -1.91
CA GLU A 27 12.10 -8.75 -1.17
C GLU A 27 12.37 -8.72 0.33
N GLN A 28 13.66 -8.66 0.71
CA GLN A 28 14.07 -8.66 2.12
C GLN A 28 13.63 -7.38 2.83
N GLN A 29 13.79 -6.22 2.17
CA GLN A 29 13.37 -4.93 2.71
C GLN A 29 11.84 -4.87 2.85
N THR A 30 11.11 -5.33 1.83
CA THR A 30 9.65 -5.37 1.82
C THR A 30 9.13 -6.27 2.93
N THR A 31 9.73 -7.45 3.10
CA THR A 31 9.35 -8.40 4.16
C THR A 31 9.62 -7.83 5.55
N ALA A 32 10.77 -7.18 5.76
CA ALA A 32 11.10 -6.53 7.03
C ALA A 32 10.13 -5.38 7.37
N MET A 33 9.75 -4.59 6.35
CA MET A 33 8.74 -3.53 6.49
C MET A 33 7.37 -4.11 6.84
N MET A 34 6.94 -5.17 6.14
CA MET A 34 5.67 -5.86 6.40
C MET A 34 5.63 -6.45 7.82
N ASP A 35 6.73 -7.03 8.32
CA ASP A 35 6.81 -7.53 9.68
C ASP A 35 6.67 -6.39 10.71
N MET A 36 7.38 -5.28 10.52
CA MET A 36 7.28 -4.10 11.39
C MET A 36 5.84 -3.55 11.41
N LEU A 37 5.19 -3.46 10.25
CA LEU A 37 3.87 -2.87 10.11
C LEU A 37 2.73 -3.81 10.50
N LEU A 38 2.84 -5.13 10.34
CA LEU A 38 1.70 -6.05 10.50
C LEU A 38 1.84 -7.00 11.70
N ALA A 39 3.02 -7.15 12.31
CA ALA A 39 3.19 -8.06 13.44
C ALA A 39 2.34 -7.65 14.67
N LYS A 40 1.79 -8.66 15.35
CA LYS A 40 0.82 -8.50 16.45
C LYS A 40 1.40 -7.79 17.69
N LYS A 41 2.70 -7.88 17.93
CA LYS A 41 3.37 -7.38 19.15
C LYS A 41 4.35 -6.21 18.90
N ARG A 42 4.31 -5.60 17.71
CA ARG A 42 5.20 -4.50 17.31
C ARG A 42 4.48 -3.16 17.21
N SER A 43 3.47 -2.95 18.07
CA SER A 43 2.66 -1.73 18.06
C SER A 43 3.47 -0.46 18.37
N GLU A 44 4.55 -0.58 19.16
CA GLU A 44 5.43 0.54 19.47
C GLU A 44 6.29 0.94 18.26
N ASP A 45 6.94 -0.03 17.61
CA ASP A 45 7.69 0.19 16.35
C ASP A 45 6.80 0.82 15.27
N ARG A 46 5.59 0.28 15.08
CA ARG A 46 4.61 0.81 14.12
C ARG A 46 4.25 2.26 14.43
N ARG A 47 4.03 2.60 15.70
CA ARG A 47 3.69 3.97 16.10
C ARG A 47 4.84 4.93 15.79
N ASN A 48 6.08 4.54 16.10
CA ASN A 48 7.24 5.38 15.82
C ASN A 48 7.44 5.57 14.32
N TRP A 49 7.29 4.50 13.52
CA TRP A 49 7.36 4.58 12.07
C TRP A 49 6.30 5.50 11.47
N LEU A 50 5.05 5.39 11.92
CA LEU A 50 3.95 6.27 11.48
C LEU A 50 4.14 7.74 11.91
N GLN A 51 4.84 7.99 13.01
CA GLN A 51 5.18 9.36 13.43
C GLN A 51 6.29 9.95 12.57
N GLU A 52 7.29 9.15 12.18
CA GLU A 52 8.42 9.59 11.36
C GLU A 52 8.09 9.70 9.88
N LYS A 53 7.17 8.86 9.38
CA LYS A 53 6.78 8.78 7.96
C LYS A 53 5.36 9.26 7.70
N GLY A 54 4.67 9.77 8.71
CA GLY A 54 3.26 10.17 8.61
C GLY A 54 3.02 11.39 7.71
N ASP A 55 4.04 12.22 7.53
CA ASP A 55 4.09 13.39 6.65
C ASP A 55 4.46 13.05 5.21
N MET A 56 5.03 11.86 4.96
CA MET A 56 5.36 11.38 3.61
C MET A 56 4.17 10.73 2.90
N ALA A 57 3.02 10.62 3.57
CA ALA A 57 1.77 10.14 3.00
C ALA A 57 1.04 11.25 2.23
N ASP A 58 1.75 11.97 1.36
CA ASP A 58 1.11 12.82 0.36
C ASP A 58 0.72 11.94 -0.83
N LEU A 59 -0.56 11.97 -1.17
CA LEU A 59 -1.05 11.41 -2.43
C LEU A 59 -0.61 12.36 -3.53
N GLU A 60 0.53 12.09 -4.19
CA GLU A 60 0.75 12.65 -5.52
C GLU A 60 -0.32 12.05 -6.45
N VAL A 61 -1.30 12.88 -6.79
CA VAL A 61 -2.42 12.58 -7.71
C VAL A 61 -2.01 12.86 -9.14
#